data_AF-A0A5K3FSS2-F1
#
_entry.id   AF-A0A5K3FSS2-F1
#
_cell.length_a   1.000
_cell.length_b   1.000
_cell.length_c   1.000
_cell.angle_alpha   90.00
_cell.angle_beta   90.00
_cell.angle_gamma   90.00
#
_symmetry.space_group_name_H-M   'P 1'
#
loop_
_entity.id
_entity.type
_entity.pdbx_description
1 polymer ?
#
loop_
_entity_poly.entity_id
_entity_poly.type
_entity_poly.pdbx_seq_one_letter_code
_entity_poly.pdbx_strand_id
1 'polypeptide(L)'
;TGSGPLFFIYDLSSNGTFINRQKIGKRGKQPLKNNDEISLATMNYRCFMFVVLSSLQDRFPVAVTSKYTISRCLGSGACGEVYEVFGRESSQRYALKAVRKTTFPSSSENGHCNRVQSEVEILKKLNH
;
A
#
# COMPACT_ATOMS: atom_id res chain seq x y z
N THR A 1 8.05 8.73 1.81
CA THR A 1 7.53 7.92 0.70
C THR A 1 7.77 6.47 1.06
N GLY A 2 6.73 5.75 1.50
CA GLY A 2 6.87 4.33 1.84
C GLY A 2 6.95 3.50 0.57
N SER A 3 8.13 3.39 -0.03
CA SER A 3 8.33 2.44 -1.13
C SER A 3 8.13 1.05 -0.58
N GLY A 4 7.06 0.38 -0.98
CA GLY A 4 6.91 -1.05 -0.74
C GLY A 4 8.10 -1.83 -1.33
N PRO A 5 8.23 -3.12 -0.98
CA PRO A 5 9.27 -3.96 -1.57
C PRO A 5 9.18 -3.91 -3.10
N LEU A 6 10.33 -3.65 -3.74
CA LEU A 6 10.47 -3.67 -5.19
C LEU A 6 10.85 -5.08 -5.62
N PHE A 7 9.98 -5.69 -6.42
CA PHE A 7 10.21 -7.03 -6.96
C PHE A 7 10.70 -6.92 -8.40
N PHE A 8 11.62 -7.80 -8.77
CA PHE A 8 12.17 -7.87 -10.11
C PHE A 8 12.20 -9.31 -10.59
N ILE A 9 11.99 -9.48 -11.89
CA ILE A 9 12.23 -10.73 -12.60
C ILE A 9 13.45 -10.58 -13.49
N TYR A 10 14.23 -11.66 -13.57
CA TYR A 10 15.39 -11.77 -14.43
C TYR A 10 15.17 -12.91 -15.42
N ASP A 11 15.27 -12.61 -16.72
CA ASP A 11 15.11 -13.62 -17.75
C ASP A 11 16.44 -14.32 -18.02
N LEU A 12 16.59 -15.56 -17.52
CA LEU A 12 17.74 -16.43 -17.78
C LEU A 12 17.45 -17.48 -18.87
N SER A 13 16.26 -17.45 -19.46
CA SER A 13 15.80 -18.48 -20.37
C SER A 13 16.46 -18.40 -21.74
N SER A 14 16.48 -19.54 -22.45
CA SER A 14 16.87 -19.59 -23.86
C SER A 14 15.72 -19.18 -24.80
N ASN A 15 14.49 -19.58 -24.46
CA ASN A 15 13.31 -19.38 -25.32
C ASN A 15 12.53 -18.09 -25.01
N GLY A 16 12.89 -17.38 -23.95
CA GLY A 16 12.31 -16.10 -23.56
C GLY A 16 11.29 -16.21 -22.43
N THR A 17 11.30 -15.18 -21.60
CA THR A 17 10.29 -14.89 -20.58
C THR A 17 9.53 -13.61 -20.98
N PHE A 18 8.22 -13.58 -20.76
CA PHE A 18 7.35 -12.49 -21.15
C PHE A 18 6.53 -12.01 -19.94
N ILE A 19 6.41 -10.69 -19.78
CA ILE A 19 5.49 -10.06 -18.81
C ILE A 19 4.39 -9.36 -19.60
N ASN A 20 3.12 -9.67 -19.33
CA ASN A 20 1.97 -9.07 -20.03
C ASN A 20 2.16 -9.08 -21.55
N ARG A 21 2.61 -10.22 -22.09
CA ARG A 21 2.94 -10.47 -23.51
C ARG A 21 4.15 -9.72 -24.07
N GLN A 22 4.84 -8.91 -23.28
CA GLN A 22 6.08 -8.24 -23.69
C GLN A 22 7.30 -9.06 -23.28
N LYS A 23 8.21 -9.32 -24.24
CA LYS A 23 9.44 -10.08 -23.99
C LYS A 23 10.40 -9.27 -23.12
N ILE A 24 10.91 -9.89 -22.05
CA ILE A 24 11.97 -9.28 -21.21
C ILE A 24 13.30 -9.27 -21.97
N GLY A 25 13.66 -10.41 -22.57
CA GLY A 25 14.92 -10.61 -23.29
C GLY A 25 16.00 -11.24 -22.42
N LYS A 26 16.86 -12.07 -23.02
CA LYS A 26 17.88 -12.84 -22.30
C LYS A 26 18.81 -11.93 -21.50
N ARG A 27 19.01 -12.25 -20.22
CA ARG A 27 19.72 -11.45 -19.19
C ARG A 27 19.06 -10.09 -18.90
N GLY A 28 17.86 -9.85 -19.41
CA GLY A 28 17.07 -8.67 -19.10
C GLY A 28 16.48 -8.74 -17.69
N LYS A 29 16.27 -7.57 -17.11
CA LYS A 29 15.65 -7.38 -15.80
C LYS A 29 14.48 -6.43 -15.94
N GLN A 30 13.33 -6.77 -15.37
CA GLN A 30 12.14 -5.91 -15.36
C GLN A 30 11.52 -5.87 -13.96
N PRO A 31 11.00 -4.70 -13.52
CA PRO A 31 10.22 -4.61 -12.29
C PRO A 31 8.88 -5.35 -12.45
N LEU A 32 8.48 -6.08 -11.41
CA LEU A 32 7.18 -6.74 -11.35
C LEU A 32 6.17 -5.87 -10.59
N LYS A 33 4.97 -5.75 -11.17
CA LYS A 33 3.80 -5.14 -10.55
C LYS A 33 2.82 -6.23 -10.13
N ASN A 34 2.08 -5.97 -9.07
CA ASN A 34 1.02 -6.86 -8.63
C ASN A 34 0.06 -7.19 -9.80
N ASN A 35 -0.29 -8.46 -9.93
CA ASN A 35 -1.08 -9.07 -11.00
C ASN A 35 -0.40 -9.15 -12.38
N ASP A 36 0.92 -8.96 -12.49
CA ASP A 36 1.63 -9.19 -13.76
C ASP A 36 1.52 -10.66 -14.18
N GLU A 37 1.16 -10.87 -15.44
CA GLU A 37 1.10 -12.19 -16.08
C GLU A 37 2.47 -12.57 -16.65
N ILE A 38 2.98 -13.74 -16.28
CA ILE A 38 4.27 -14.25 -16.74
C ILE A 38 4.04 -15.44 -17.66
N SER A 39 4.54 -15.32 -18.89
CA SER A 39 4.51 -16.37 -19.91
C SER A 39 5.91 -16.86 -20.25
N LEU A 40 6.06 -18.14 -20.56
CA LEU A 40 7.35 -18.79 -20.85
C LEU A 40 7.40 -19.31 -22.30
N ALA A 41 8.56 -19.19 -22.95
CA ALA A 41 8.85 -19.63 -24.33
C ALA A 41 8.05 -18.92 -25.44
N THR A 42 6.78 -18.58 -25.21
CA THR A 42 5.91 -17.84 -26.12
C THR A 42 4.99 -16.92 -25.32
N MET A 43 4.67 -15.75 -25.88
CA MET A 43 3.82 -14.73 -25.24
C MET A 43 2.39 -15.19 -24.92
N ASN A 44 1.95 -16.32 -25.49
CA ASN A 44 0.61 -16.87 -25.26
C ASN A 44 0.58 -18.03 -24.26
N TYR A 45 1.75 -18.54 -23.82
CA TYR A 45 1.81 -19.62 -22.85
C TYR A 45 1.94 -19.09 -21.43
N ARG A 46 0.78 -18.72 -20.88
CA ARG A 46 0.61 -18.13 -19.54
C ARG A 46 0.88 -19.19 -18.48
N CYS A 47 1.91 -18.99 -17.66
CA CYS A 47 2.31 -19.97 -16.64
C CYS A 47 2.07 -19.45 -15.22
N PHE A 48 2.32 -18.18 -14.97
CA PHE A 48 2.26 -17.62 -13.62
C PHE A 48 1.59 -16.24 -13.60
N MET A 49 1.08 -15.87 -12.43
CA MET A 49 0.66 -14.52 -12.10
C MET A 49 1.41 -14.08 -10.84
N PHE A 50 2.01 -12.90 -10.88
CA PHE A 50 2.71 -12.35 -9.72
C PHE A 50 1.72 -11.67 -8.78
N VAL A 51 1.64 -12.13 -7.53
CA VAL A 51 0.77 -11.52 -6.50
C VAL A 51 1.61 -11.08 -5.32
N VAL A 52 1.50 -9.80 -4.95
CA VAL A 52 2.09 -9.24 -3.75
C VAL A 52 1.15 -9.54 -2.58
N LEU A 53 1.55 -10.48 -1.72
CA LEU A 53 0.75 -10.88 -0.57
C LEU A 53 0.79 -9.89 0.60
N SER A 54 1.67 -8.88 0.57
CA SER A 54 1.65 -7.82 1.59
C SER A 54 0.43 -6.94 1.37
N SER A 55 -0.62 -7.23 2.12
CA SER A 55 -1.83 -6.46 2.06
C SER A 55 -1.56 -5.08 2.66
N LEU A 56 -2.22 -4.05 2.13
CA LEU A 56 -2.20 -2.74 2.79
C LEU A 56 -2.66 -2.86 4.25
N GLN A 57 -3.45 -3.88 4.59
CA GLN A 57 -3.91 -4.18 5.95
C GLN A 57 -2.77 -4.48 6.91
N ASP A 58 -1.75 -5.23 6.49
CA ASP A 58 -0.65 -5.65 7.38
C ASP A 58 0.17 -4.45 7.89
N ARG A 59 0.03 -3.28 7.26
CA ARG A 59 0.69 -2.04 7.68
C ARG A 59 -0.06 -1.27 8.77
N PHE A 60 -1.27 -1.70 9.15
CA PHE A 60 -2.10 -1.00 10.13
C PHE A 60 -2.38 -1.90 11.35
N PRO A 61 -2.59 -1.31 12.53
CA PRO A 61 -2.90 -2.07 13.73
C PRO A 61 -4.17 -2.92 13.56
N VAL A 62 -4.18 -4.10 14.20
CA VAL A 62 -5.34 -5.02 14.21
C VAL A 62 -6.62 -4.31 14.64
N ALA A 63 -6.54 -3.36 15.56
CA ALA A 63 -7.68 -2.56 16.01
C ALA A 63 -8.37 -1.74 14.88
N VAL A 64 -7.64 -1.40 13.82
CA VAL A 64 -8.17 -0.74 12.62
C VAL A 64 -8.64 -1.78 11.62
N THR A 65 -7.81 -2.78 11.31
CA THR A 65 -8.08 -3.75 10.24
C THR A 65 -9.17 -4.76 10.59
N SER A 66 -9.51 -4.93 11.87
CA SER A 66 -10.66 -5.70 12.34
C SER A 66 -12.00 -5.00 12.07
N LYS A 67 -12.01 -3.66 11.98
CA LYS A 67 -13.22 -2.85 11.74
C LYS A 67 -13.34 -2.37 10.29
N TYR A 68 -12.21 -2.19 9.62
CA TYR A 68 -12.14 -1.58 8.30
C TYR A 68 -11.30 -2.39 7.32
N THR A 69 -11.77 -2.47 6.07
CA THR A 69 -11.01 -2.94 4.92
C THR A 69 -10.32 -1.75 4.25
N ILE A 70 -8.98 -1.70 4.26
CA ILE A 70 -8.22 -0.63 3.61
C ILE A 70 -8.05 -0.96 2.12
N SER A 71 -8.46 -0.02 1.27
CA SER A 71 -8.48 -0.20 -0.19
C SER A 71 -7.25 0.40 -0.87
N ARG A 72 -7.09 1.72 -0.85
CA ARG A 72 -5.99 2.43 -1.52
C ARG A 72 -5.61 3.72 -0.80
N CYS A 73 -4.42 4.25 -1.08
CA CYS A 73 -4.02 5.58 -0.66
C CYS A 73 -4.77 6.63 -1.50
N LEU A 74 -5.40 7.61 -0.84
CA LEU A 74 -6.04 8.77 -1.45
C LEU A 74 -5.09 9.96 -1.59
N GLY A 75 -4.11 10.08 -0.70
CA GLY A 75 -3.13 11.15 -0.76
C GLY A 75 -2.14 11.16 0.39
N SER A 76 -1.14 12.02 0.29
CA SER A 76 -0.10 12.22 1.31
C SER A 76 0.11 13.72 1.53
N GLY A 77 0.28 14.12 2.79
CA GLY A 77 0.52 15.51 3.18
C GLY A 77 1.50 15.60 4.35
N ALA A 78 1.67 16.82 4.88
CA ALA A 78 2.63 17.10 5.94
C ALA A 78 2.41 16.24 7.19
N CYS A 79 1.16 15.97 7.55
CA CYS A 79 0.81 15.22 8.77
C CYS A 79 0.69 13.71 8.55
N GLY A 80 0.93 13.19 7.34
CA GLY A 80 0.84 11.76 7.05
C GLY A 80 0.05 11.43 5.79
N GLU A 81 -0.60 10.28 5.77
CA GLU A 81 -1.24 9.69 4.58
C GLU A 81 -2.73 9.48 4.82
N VAL A 82 -3.54 9.56 3.76
CA VAL A 82 -4.98 9.32 3.81
C VAL A 82 -5.31 8.13 2.94
N TYR A 83 -6.15 7.21 3.43
CA TYR A 83 -6.54 5.98 2.76
C TYR A 83 -8.05 5.89 2.61
N GLU A 84 -8.52 5.29 1.53
CA GLU A 84 -9.92 4.88 1.35
C GLU A 84 -10.13 3.58 2.12
N VAL A 85 -11.14 3.55 2.98
CA VAL A 85 -11.48 2.37 3.79
C VAL A 85 -12.98 2.10 3.76
N PHE A 86 -13.35 0.84 3.92
CA PHE A 86 -14.73 0.39 4.01
C PHE A 86 -14.99 -0.24 5.37
N GLY A 87 -16.07 0.16 6.05
CA GLY A 87 -16.51 -0.52 7.26
C GLY A 87 -16.87 -1.97 6.95
N ARG A 88 -16.32 -2.94 7.68
CA ARG A 88 -16.53 -4.37 7.36
C ARG A 88 -17.99 -4.81 7.57
N GLU A 89 -18.66 -4.25 8.57
CA GLU A 89 -20.06 -4.55 8.85
C GLU A 89 -21.02 -3.71 8.01
N SER A 90 -20.76 -2.41 7.90
CA SER A 90 -21.66 -1.47 7.22
C SER A 90 -21.45 -1.39 5.71
N SER A 91 -20.31 -1.85 5.19
CA SER A 91 -19.83 -1.58 3.83
C SER A 91 -19.74 -0.09 3.47
N GLN A 92 -19.86 0.80 4.46
CA GLN A 92 -19.83 2.24 4.27
C GLN A 92 -18.39 2.71 3.99
N ARG A 93 -18.26 3.65 3.07
CA ARG A 93 -16.97 4.23 2.67
C ARG A 93 -16.54 5.38 3.58
N TYR A 94 -15.28 5.38 4.00
CA TYR A 94 -14.66 6.41 4.84
C TYR A 94 -13.24 6.76 4.36
N ALA A 95 -12.69 7.85 4.89
CA ALA A 95 -11.29 8.22 4.74
C ALA A 95 -10.54 8.02 6.07
N LEU A 96 -9.47 7.24 6.05
CA LEU A 96 -8.58 7.00 7.20
C LEU A 96 -7.33 7.88 7.08
N LYS A 97 -7.18 8.87 7.97
CA LYS A 97 -5.97 9.69 8.09
C LYS A 97 -4.97 9.01 9.03
N ALA A 98 -3.89 8.48 8.49
CA ALA A 98 -2.77 7.92 9.23
C ALA A 98 -1.75 9.01 9.58
N VAL A 99 -1.71 9.43 10.85
CA VAL A 99 -0.81 10.48 11.33
C VAL A 99 0.51 9.88 11.82
N ARG A 100 1.63 10.40 11.32
CA ARG A 100 2.98 9.93 11.72
C ARG A 100 3.39 10.55 13.05
N LYS A 101 3.70 9.72 14.04
CA LYS A 101 4.16 10.17 15.37
C LYS A 101 5.54 10.85 15.35
N THR A 102 6.35 10.64 14.32
CA THR A 102 7.77 11.07 14.28
C THR A 102 8.03 12.35 13.48
N THR A 103 7.03 12.94 12.82
CA THR A 103 7.23 14.03 11.83
C THR A 103 7.34 15.43 12.47
N PHE A 104 7.25 15.53 13.80
CA PHE A 104 7.36 16.79 14.53
C PHE A 104 8.51 16.68 15.54
N PRO A 105 9.67 17.33 15.30
CA PRO A 105 10.77 17.29 16.23
C PRO A 105 10.40 18.08 17.48
N SER A 106 10.32 17.46 18.66
CA SER A 106 10.38 18.18 19.95
C SER A 106 10.79 17.26 21.10
N SER A 107 11.59 17.86 21.98
CA SER A 107 12.38 17.40 23.12
C SER A 107 11.65 16.69 24.27
N SER A 108 10.43 16.16 24.10
CA SER A 108 9.80 15.32 25.12
C SER A 108 8.73 14.39 24.52
N GLU A 109 8.85 13.10 24.82
CA GLU A 109 7.97 12.05 24.28
C GLU A 109 6.48 12.24 24.65
N ASN A 110 6.16 13.05 25.67
CA ASN A 110 4.81 13.23 26.20
C ASN A 110 4.01 14.40 25.60
N GLY A 111 4.65 15.40 24.99
CA GLY A 111 3.96 16.61 24.49
C GLY A 111 3.15 16.41 23.20
N HIS A 112 3.53 15.43 22.37
CA HIS A 112 2.99 15.26 21.02
C HIS A 112 1.65 14.52 20.98
N CYS A 113 1.50 13.46 21.78
CA CYS A 113 0.25 12.69 21.87
C CYS A 113 -0.92 13.60 22.27
N ASN A 114 -0.66 14.57 23.16
CA ASN A 114 -1.66 15.51 23.65
C ASN A 114 -2.19 16.44 22.53
N ARG A 115 -1.34 16.93 21.61
CA ARG A 115 -1.79 17.83 20.53
C ARG A 115 -2.70 17.11 19.53
N VAL A 116 -2.33 15.90 19.12
CA VAL A 116 -3.16 15.08 18.22
C VAL A 116 -4.48 14.73 18.90
N GLN A 117 -4.45 14.38 20.20
CA GLN A 117 -5.65 14.10 20.96
C GLN A 117 -6.57 15.31 21.06
N SER A 118 -6.02 16.51 21.32
CA SER A 118 -6.78 17.76 21.32
C SER A 118 -7.39 18.09 19.96
N GLU A 119 -6.65 17.91 18.84
CA GLU A 119 -7.21 18.08 17.48
C GLU A 119 -8.41 17.15 17.27
N VAL A 120 -8.29 15.87 17.64
CA VAL A 120 -9.37 14.89 17.54
C VAL A 120 -10.58 15.31 18.37
N GLU A 121 -10.38 15.81 19.59
CA GLU A 121 -11.47 16.24 20.47
C GLU A 121 -12.21 17.47 19.97
N ILE A 122 -11.48 18.44 19.40
CA ILE A 122 -12.09 19.63 18.79
C ILE A 122 -12.90 19.23 17.56
N LEU A 123 -12.31 18.45 16.65
CA LEU A 123 -12.97 18.04 15.41
C LEU A 123 -14.23 17.19 15.64
N LYS A 124 -14.25 16.38 16.71
CA LYS A 124 -15.45 15.61 17.09
C LYS A 124 -16.62 16.48 17.56
N LYS A 125 -16.36 17.70 18.05
CA LYS A 125 -17.39 18.62 18.56
C LYS A 125 -17.96 19.53 17.46
N LEU A 126 -17.30 19.63 16.31
CA LEU A 126 -17.80 20.42 15.20
C LEU A 126 -19.03 19.74 14.59
N ASN A 127 -20.14 20.46 14.58
CA ASN A 127 -21.37 20.09 13.89
C ASN A 127 -21.87 21.34 13.16
N HIS A 128 -21.81 21.33 11.83
CA HIS A 128 -22.12 22.45 10.95
C HIS A 128 -22.98 21.96 9.80
#